data_AF-A0A2N2ZQZ5-F1
#
_entry.id   AF-A0A2N2ZQZ5-F1
#
_cell.length_a   1.000
_cell.length_b   1.000
_cell.length_c   1.000
_cell.angle_alpha   90.00
_cell.angle_beta   90.00
_cell.angle_gamma   90.00
#
_symmetry.space_group_name_H-M   'P 1'
#
loop_
_entity.id
_entity.type
_entity.pdbx_description
1 polymer ?
#
loop_
_entity_poly.entity_id
_entity_poly.type
_entity_poly.pdbx_seq_one_letter_code
_entity_poly.pdbx_strand_id
1 'polypeptide(L)'
;MAKRPVNEINAGSMADIAFLLLIFFLVTTTMDVDSGISRKLSPMPDPNIKPPKVKDRNIFMVLVNQNNQLMVEGQIGDVKTLKNQTKEFLLNENNNPN
;
A
#
# COMPACT_ATOMS: atom_id res chain seq x y z
N MET A 1 59.37 40.36 6.65
CA MET A 1 57.93 40.68 6.49
C MET A 1 57.57 40.33 5.05
N ALA A 2 56.46 39.69 4.70
CA ALA A 2 55.15 39.66 5.32
C ALA A 2 54.54 38.26 5.29
N LYS A 3 53.91 37.85 6.40
CA LYS A 3 53.06 36.67 6.45
C LYS A 3 51.82 36.98 5.60
N ARG A 4 51.60 36.23 4.52
CA ARG A 4 50.43 36.37 3.64
C ARG A 4 49.18 36.20 4.52
N PRO A 5 48.25 37.17 4.59
CA PRO A 5 47.03 36.98 5.37
C PRO A 5 46.27 35.81 4.76
N VAL A 6 46.04 34.78 5.57
CA VAL A 6 45.16 33.68 5.20
C VAL A 6 43.77 34.31 5.13
N ASN A 7 43.10 34.24 3.99
CA ASN A 7 41.70 34.67 3.91
C ASN A 7 40.93 33.81 4.91
N GLU A 8 40.42 34.44 5.97
CA GLU A 8 39.51 33.80 6.90
C GLU A 8 38.27 33.42 6.11
N ILE A 9 38.14 32.13 5.82
CA ILE A 9 36.95 31.57 5.21
C ILE A 9 35.83 31.83 6.22
N ASN A 10 34.75 32.46 5.78
CA ASN A 10 33.59 32.71 6.62
C ASN A 10 32.89 31.38 6.95
N ALA A 11 33.43 30.69 7.96
CA ALA A 11 33.00 29.38 8.41
C ALA A 11 31.57 29.44 8.98
N GLY A 12 31.12 30.59 9.47
CA GLY A 12 29.75 30.80 9.94
C GLY A 12 28.74 30.67 8.80
N SER A 13 28.94 31.42 7.71
CA SER A 13 28.05 31.34 6.54
C SER A 13 28.12 30.00 5.81
N MET A 14 29.29 29.37 5.78
CA MET A 14 29.45 28.04 5.19
C MET A 14 28.76 26.96 6.03
N ALA A 15 28.84 27.04 7.36
CA ALA A 15 28.18 26.12 8.26
C ALA A 15 26.65 26.23 8.21
N ASP A 16 26.11 27.45 8.10
CA ASP A 16 24.66 27.68 8.04
C ASP A 16 24.04 27.08 6.76
N ILE A 17 24.66 27.31 5.60
CA ILE A 17 24.21 26.73 4.32
C ILE A 17 24.32 25.20 4.36
N ALA A 18 25.41 24.65 4.90
CA ALA A 18 25.57 23.20 5.01
C ALA A 18 24.52 22.59 5.96
N PHE A 19 24.19 23.26 7.07
CA PHE A 19 23.21 22.80 8.03
C PHE A 19 21.78 22.82 7.45
N LEU A 20 21.41 23.89 6.74
CA LEU A 20 20.13 23.99 6.05
C LEU A 20 19.96 22.91 4.97
N LEU A 21 21.00 22.64 4.18
CA LEU A 21 20.97 21.55 3.20
C LEU A 21 20.83 20.19 3.86
N LEU A 22 21.47 19.97 5.02
CA LEU A 22 21.39 18.71 5.75
C LEU A 22 19.99 18.49 6.33
N ILE A 23 19.35 19.52 6.89
CA ILE A 23 17.95 19.45 7.31
C ILE A 23 17.04 19.26 6.10
N PHE A 24 17.28 19.96 4.99
CA PHE A 24 16.50 19.79 3.77
C PHE A 24 16.55 18.35 3.27
N PHE A 25 17.74 17.75 3.18
CA PHE A 25 17.86 16.33 2.82
C PHE A 25 17.24 15.43 3.90
N LEU A 26 17.43 15.68 5.19
CA LEU A 26 16.85 14.85 6.25
C LEU A 26 15.31 14.89 6.28
N VAL A 27 14.70 16.04 6.00
CA VAL A 27 13.24 16.21 6.01
C VAL A 27 12.61 15.74 4.70
N THR A 28 13.28 15.95 3.55
CA THR A 28 12.74 15.53 2.25
C THR A 28 13.04 14.07 1.91
N THR A 29 13.93 13.41 2.67
CA THR A 29 14.20 11.96 2.53
C THR A 29 13.17 11.07 3.23
N THR A 30 12.02 11.59 3.66
CA THR A 30 10.87 10.72 3.96
C THR A 30 10.40 10.09 2.66
N MET A 31 11.08 9.02 2.25
CA MET A 31 10.66 8.15 1.18
C MET A 31 9.33 7.55 1.59
N ASP A 32 8.36 7.77 0.72
CA ASP A 32 7.10 7.08 0.56
C ASP A 32 6.91 5.91 1.53
N VAL A 33 5.95 6.03 2.44
CA VAL A 33 5.50 4.87 3.20
C VAL A 33 4.90 3.91 2.19
N ASP A 34 5.52 2.74 2.01
CA ASP A 34 4.97 1.63 1.23
C ASP A 34 3.59 1.26 1.77
N SER A 35 2.57 1.98 1.30
CA SER A 35 1.19 1.77 1.70
C SER A 35 0.68 0.59 0.88
N GLY A 36 0.42 -0.51 1.57
CA GLY A 36 0.03 -1.74 0.91
C GLY A 36 -0.36 -2.83 1.88
N ILE A 37 -1.07 -3.83 1.35
CA ILE A 37 -1.40 -5.05 2.10
C ILE A 37 -0.23 -6.01 1.88
N SER A 38 0.47 -6.40 2.94
CA SER A 38 1.48 -7.45 2.87
C SER A 38 0.81 -8.75 2.37
N ARG A 39 1.23 -9.23 1.20
CA ARG A 39 0.75 -10.48 0.62
C ARG A 39 1.90 -11.47 0.53
N LYS A 40 1.68 -12.66 1.06
CA LYS A 40 2.51 -13.84 0.75
C LYS A 40 1.92 -14.48 -0.50
N LEU A 41 2.72 -14.59 -1.56
CA LEU A 41 2.32 -15.35 -2.74
C LEU A 41 2.19 -16.83 -2.36
N SER A 42 1.11 -17.47 -2.80
CA SER A 42 0.95 -18.92 -2.66
C SER A 42 2.05 -19.65 -3.44
N PRO A 43 2.49 -20.84 -3.00
CA PRO A 43 3.42 -21.66 -3.77
C PRO A 43 2.84 -21.97 -5.15
N MET A 44 3.70 -22.13 -6.15
CA MET A 44 3.27 -22.55 -7.48
C MET A 44 2.57 -23.92 -7.39
N PRO A 45 1.44 -24.11 -8.09
CA PRO A 45 0.76 -25.40 -8.12
C PRO A 45 1.63 -26.46 -8.81
N ASP A 46 1.53 -27.71 -8.38
CA ASP A 46 2.18 -28.84 -9.05
C ASP A 46 1.61 -29.00 -10.47
N PRO A 47 2.45 -29.02 -11.53
CA PRO A 47 2.00 -29.18 -12.91
C PRO A 47 1.14 -30.44 -13.16
N ASN A 48 1.29 -31.47 -12.32
CA ASN A 48 0.59 -32.75 -12.47
C ASN A 48 -0.77 -32.79 -11.76
N ILE A 49 -1.09 -31.78 -10.95
CA ILE A 49 -2.35 -31.72 -10.21
C ILE A 49 -3.34 -30.84 -10.97
N LYS A 50 -4.45 -31.43 -11.43
CA LYS A 50 -5.57 -30.65 -11.97
C LYS A 50 -6.14 -29.76 -10.86
N PRO A 51 -6.31 -28.45 -11.08
CA PRO A 51 -6.96 -27.57 -10.12
C PRO A 51 -8.36 -28.11 -9.78
N PRO A 52 -8.77 -28.10 -8.50
CA PRO A 52 -10.12 -28.47 -8.14
C PRO A 52 -11.12 -27.53 -8.83
N LYS A 53 -12.30 -28.05 -9.20
CA LYS A 53 -13.38 -27.21 -9.74
C LYS A 53 -13.82 -26.23 -8.65
N VAL A 54 -13.59 -24.94 -8.89
CA VAL A 54 -14.08 -23.86 -8.01
C VAL A 54 -15.60 -23.91 -8.04
N LYS A 55 -16.23 -23.87 -6.85
CA LYS A 55 -17.69 -23.81 -6.74
C LYS A 55 -18.08 -22.34 -6.83
N ASP A 56 -18.91 -21.98 -7.81
CA ASP A 56 -19.34 -20.59 -8.02
C ASP A 56 -20.04 -20.01 -6.78
N ARG A 57 -20.80 -20.83 -6.03
CA ARG A 57 -21.40 -20.50 -4.72
C ARG A 57 -20.39 -20.03 -3.65
N ASN A 58 -19.11 -20.37 -3.79
CA ASN A 58 -18.08 -19.97 -2.82
C ASN A 58 -17.31 -18.72 -3.27
N ILE A 59 -17.73 -18.09 -4.36
CA ILE A 59 -17.11 -16.90 -4.90
C ILE A 59 -17.93 -15.70 -4.45
N PHE A 60 -17.30 -14.82 -3.66
CA PHE A 60 -17.86 -13.52 -3.33
C PHE A 60 -17.18 -12.47 -4.22
N MET A 61 -17.91 -11.94 -5.20
CA MET A 61 -17.35 -11.06 -6.22
C MET A 61 -17.39 -9.60 -5.75
N VAL A 62 -16.20 -9.01 -5.61
CA VAL A 62 -16.02 -7.60 -5.25
C VAL A 62 -15.20 -6.93 -6.34
N LEU A 63 -15.82 -6.00 -7.05
CA LEU A 63 -15.21 -5.23 -8.13
C LEU A 63 -15.03 -3.79 -7.68
N VAL A 64 -13.87 -3.23 -7.96
CA VAL A 64 -13.51 -1.84 -7.65
C VAL A 64 -13.01 -1.19 -8.94
N ASN A 65 -13.47 0.02 -9.21
CA ASN A 65 -13.01 0.80 -10.37
C ASN A 65 -12.14 2.00 -9.95
N GLN A 66 -11.61 2.73 -10.94
CA GLN A 66 -10.76 3.91 -10.73
C GLN A 66 -11.49 5.08 -10.04
N ASN A 67 -12.82 5.08 -10.05
CA ASN A 67 -13.64 6.10 -9.40
C ASN A 67 -13.98 5.74 -7.94
N ASN A 68 -13.29 4.76 -7.35
CA ASN A 68 -13.57 4.21 -6.02
C ASN A 68 -15.00 3.69 -5.85
N GLN A 69 -15.68 3.32 -6.94
CA GLN A 69 -17.00 2.70 -6.86
C GLN A 69 -16.82 1.20 -6.63
N LEU A 70 -17.64 0.64 -5.75
CA LEU A 70 -17.68 -0.79 -5.49
C LEU A 70 -18.93 -1.42 -6.11
N MET A 71 -18.74 -2.58 -6.70
CA MET A 71 -19.81 -3.47 -7.09
C MET A 71 -19.60 -4.82 -6.39
N VAL A 72 -20.58 -5.21 -5.58
CA VAL A 72 -20.57 -6.42 -4.75
C VAL A 72 -21.73 -7.29 -5.22
N GLU A 73 -21.46 -8.52 -5.63
CA GLU A 73 -22.49 -9.45 -6.14
C GLU A 73 -23.37 -8.84 -7.27
N GLY A 74 -22.75 -8.04 -8.14
CA GLY A 74 -23.45 -7.37 -9.25
C GLY A 74 -24.31 -6.16 -8.86
N GLN A 75 -24.32 -5.77 -7.59
CA GLN A 75 -25.02 -4.59 -7.09
C GLN A 75 -24.04 -3.50 -6.64
N ILE A 76 -24.43 -2.23 -6.73
CA ILE A 76 -23.61 -1.12 -6.23
C ILE A 76 -23.49 -1.25 -4.71
N GLY A 77 -22.26 -1.34 -4.21
CA GLY A 77 -21.95 -1.55 -2.80
C GLY A 77 -21.21 -0.36 -2.18
N ASP A 78 -21.15 -0.36 -0.84
CA ASP A 78 -20.38 0.60 -0.05
C ASP A 78 -19.32 -0.15 0.78
N VAL A 79 -18.14 0.45 0.94
CA VAL A 79 -17.06 -0.08 1.79
C VAL A 79 -17.54 -0.31 3.23
N LYS A 80 -18.44 0.56 3.71
CA LYS A 80 -18.99 0.48 5.07
C LYS A 80 -19.78 -0.81 5.31
N THR A 81 -20.49 -1.30 4.29
CA THR A 81 -21.33 -2.51 4.39
C THR A 81 -20.58 -3.78 3.99
N LEU A 82 -19.53 -3.66 3.17
CA LEU A 82 -18.76 -4.78 2.62
C LEU A 82 -18.29 -5.78 3.70
N LYS A 83 -17.81 -5.28 4.85
CA LYS A 83 -17.35 -6.15 5.95
C LYS A 83 -18.46 -7.05 6.49
N ASN A 84 -19.66 -6.50 6.67
CA ASN A 84 -20.80 -7.25 7.21
C ASN A 84 -21.33 -8.25 6.17
N GLN A 85 -21.46 -7.82 4.91
CA GLN A 85 -21.86 -8.68 3.79
C GLN A 85 -20.90 -9.86 3.61
N THR A 86 -19.59 -9.61 3.69
CA THR A 86 -18.57 -10.67 3.58
C THR A 86 -18.70 -11.69 4.73
N LYS A 87 -18.96 -11.22 5.96
CA LYS A 87 -19.15 -12.11 7.11
C LYS A 87 -20.41 -12.95 6.97
N GLU A 88 -21.51 -12.34 6.55
CA GLU A 88 -22.78 -13.01 6.31
C GLU A 88 -22.65 -14.10 5.25
N PHE A 89 -21.98 -13.78 4.13
CA PHE A 89 -21.68 -14.74 3.07
C PHE A 89 -20.81 -15.91 3.56
N LEU A 90 -19.78 -15.62 4.37
CA LEU A 90 -18.89 -16.66 4.89
C LEU A 90 -19.56 -17.57 5.92
N LEU A 91 -20.38 -17.00 6.80
CA LEU A 91 -21.09 -17.76 7.85
C LEU A 91 -22.21 -18.62 7.27
N ASN A 92 -22.91 -18.13 6.25
CA ASN A 92 -24.00 -18.81 5.55
C ASN A 92 -24.90 -19.67 6.46
N GLU A 93 -25.34 -19.09 7.59
CA GLU A 93 -26.06 -19.83 8.64
C GLU A 93 -27.38 -20.44 8.14
N ASN A 94 -27.99 -19.82 7.12
CA ASN A 94 -29.24 -20.27 6.52
C ASN A 94 -29.05 -21.25 5.35
N ASN A 95 -27.81 -21.68 5.06
CA ASN A 95 -27.47 -22.54 3.91
C ASN A 95 -28.11 -22.06 2.60
N ASN A 96 -28.05 -20.75 2.36
CA ASN A 96 -28.58 -20.14 1.15
C ASN A 96 -27.81 -20.71 -0.05
N PRO A 97 -28.52 -21.21 -1.09
CA PRO A 97 -27.87 -21.69 -2.31
C PRO A 97 -27.24 -20.57 -3.15
N ASN A 98 -27.59 -19.31 -2.88
CA ASN A 98 -27.06 -18.11 -3.52
C ASN A 98 -26.15 -17.34 -2.57
#